data_AF-A0A0C3J5G4-F1
#
_entry.id   AF-A0A0C3J5G4-F1
#
_cell.length_a   1.000
_cell.length_b   1.000
_cell.length_c   1.000
_cell.angle_alpha   90.00
_cell.angle_beta   90.00
_cell.angle_gamma   90.00
#
_symmetry.space_group_name_H-M   'P 1'
#
loop_
_entity.id
_entity.type
_entity.pdbx_description
1 polymer ?
#
loop_
_entity_poly.entity_id
_entity_poly.type
_entity_poly.pdbx_seq_one_letter_code
_entity_poly.pdbx_strand_id
1 'polypeptide(L)' 'VLERMRELSLPLKLEKCHFDLAEVEYLGMIIKENTIAMDPVKVQGIAEWPVPKKVKDV' A
#
# COMPACT_ATOMS: atom_id res chain seq x y z
N VAL A 1 -11.20 8.83 16.12
CA VAL A 1 -11.56 7.95 14.97
C VAL A 1 -12.22 6.66 15.45
N LEU A 2 -11.58 5.90 16.35
CA LEU A 2 -12.13 4.64 16.87
C LEU A 2 -13.49 4.83 17.58
N GLU A 3 -13.66 5.88 18.38
CA GLU A 3 -14.95 6.20 19.02
C GLU A 3 -16.07 6.46 17.99
N ARG A 4 -15.81 7.25 16.93
CA ARG A 4 -16.79 7.44 15.84
C ARG A 4 -17.15 6.14 15.13
N MET A 5 -16.19 5.24 14.94
CA MET A 5 -16.48 3.93 14.33
C MET A 5 -17.40 3.09 15.23
N ARG A 6 -17.23 3.18 16.56
CA ARG A 6 -18.12 2.55 17.53
C ARG A 6 -19.54 3.15 17.47
N GLU A 7 -19.67 4.47 17.42
CA GLU A 7 -20.97 5.15 17.29
C GLU A 7 -21.74 4.72 16.03
N LEU A 8 -21.01 4.51 14.92
CA LEU A 8 -21.58 4.06 13.65
C LEU A 8 -21.71 2.54 13.52
N SER A 9 -21.36 1.77 14.56
CA SER A 9 -21.35 0.30 14.55
C SER A 9 -20.53 -0.29 13.38
N LEU A 10 -19.40 0.35 13.03
CA LEU A 10 -18.45 -0.17 12.04
C LEU A 10 -17.52 -1.20 12.68
N PRO A 11 -17.56 -2.47 12.26
CA PRO A 11 -16.67 -3.50 12.80
C PRO A 11 -15.23 -3.28 12.30
N LEU A 12 -14.27 -3.42 13.20
CA LEU A 12 -12.84 -3.40 12.91
C LEU A 12 -12.31 -4.84 12.83
N LYS A 13 -11.51 -5.12 11.80
CA LYS A 13 -10.75 -6.37 11.71
C LYS A 13 -9.37 -6.16 12.33
N LEU A 14 -9.19 -6.59 13.57
CA LEU A 14 -7.93 -6.43 14.31
C LEU A 14 -6.72 -6.96 13.54
N GLU A 15 -6.88 -8.07 12.81
CA GLU A 15 -5.84 -8.66 11.96
C GLU A 15 -5.31 -7.72 10.85
N LYS A 16 -6.09 -6.70 10.47
CA LYS A 16 -5.72 -5.71 9.45
C LYS A 16 -5.41 -4.33 10.04
N CYS A 17 -5.56 -4.17 11.34
CA CYS A 17 -5.30 -2.90 12.01
C CYS A 17 -3.85 -2.84 12.45
N HIS A 18 -3.15 -1.80 12.02
CA HIS A 18 -1.77 -1.53 12.38
C HIS A 18 -1.74 -0.26 13.22
N PHE A 19 -1.12 -0.31 14.40
CA PHE A 19 -1.01 0.81 15.32
C PHE A 19 0.45 0.99 15.70
N ASP A 20 0.88 2.25 15.86
CA ASP A 20 2.21 2.62 16.35
C ASP A 20 3.39 1.98 15.56
N LEU A 21 3.26 1.91 14.23
CA LEU A 21 4.33 1.44 13.35
C LEU A 21 5.09 2.63 12.73
N ALA A 22 6.42 2.51 12.65
CA ALA A 22 7.28 3.48 11.96
C ALA A 22 7.12 3.46 10.43
N GLU A 23 6.64 2.33 9.90
CA GLU A 23 6.30 2.17 8.49
C GLU A 23 5.02 1.34 8.31
N VAL A 24 4.19 1.73 7.35
CA VAL A 24 2.93 1.03 7.06
C VAL A 24 2.67 0.97 5.56
N GLU A 25 2.21 -0.19 5.09
CA GLU A 25 1.69 -0.31 3.73
C GLU A 25 0.28 0.30 3.66
N TYR A 26 0.10 1.27 2.77
CA TYR A 26 -1.18 1.91 2.51
C TYR A 26 -1.37 2.14 1.02
N LEU A 27 -2.45 1.58 0.46
CA LEU A 27 -2.78 1.64 -0.97
C LEU A 27 -1.65 1.15 -1.89
N GLY A 28 -0.86 0.17 -1.44
CA GLY A 28 0.29 -0.39 -2.17
C GLY A 28 1.44 0.60 -2.32
N MET A 29 1.62 1.45 -1.32
CA MET A 29 2.78 2.32 -1.06
C MET A 29 3.23 2.08 0.38
N ILE A 30 4.51 2.27 0.66
CA ILE A 30 5.08 2.21 2.01
C ILE A 30 5.20 3.63 2.53
N ILE A 31 4.44 3.96 3.57
CA ILE A 31 4.49 5.26 4.23
C ILE A 31 5.44 5.15 5.41
N LYS A 32 6.44 6.05 5.47
CA LYS A 32 7.39 6.20 6.57
C LYS A 32 7.36 7.62 7.10
N GLU A 33 8.09 7.87 8.18
CA GLU A 33 8.30 9.23 8.68
C GLU A 33 8.85 10.13 7.57
N ASN A 34 8.09 11.18 7.25
CA ASN A 34 8.42 12.21 6.26
C ASN A 34 8.68 11.70 4.82
N THR A 35 8.39 10.44 4.51
CA THR A 35 8.67 9.84 3.20
C THR A 35 7.57 8.89 2.77
N ILE A 36 7.19 8.95 1.49
CA ILE A 36 6.31 7.96 0.85
C ILE A 36 7.17 7.22 -0.17
N ALA A 37 7.34 5.92 0.03
CA ALA A 37 8.04 5.05 -0.90
C ALA A 37 7.01 4.23 -1.71
N MET A 38 7.26 4.09 -2.99
CA MET A 38 6.49 3.15 -3.82
C MET A 38 6.89 1.73 -3.43
N ASP A 39 5.92 0.81 -3.41
CA ASP A 39 6.20 -0.57 -3.07
C ASP A 39 7.32 -1.15 -3.96
N PRO A 40 8.38 -1.73 -3.38
CA PRO A 40 9.54 -2.19 -4.12
C PRO A 40 9.18 -3.23 -5.19
N VAL A 41 8.09 -3.99 -5.01
CA VAL A 41 7.61 -4.97 -6.00
C VAL A 41 7.08 -4.27 -7.25
N LYS A 42 6.38 -3.14 -7.12
CA LYS A 42 5.92 -2.36 -8.28
C LYS A 42 7.09 -1.71 -9.01
N VAL A 43 8.05 -1.17 -8.27
CA VAL A 43 9.26 -0.57 -8.85
C VAL A 43 10.06 -1.63 -9.61
N GLN A 44 10.20 -2.82 -9.03
CA GLN A 44 10.89 -3.94 -9.65
C GLN A 44 10.17 -4.42 -10.92
N GLY A 45 8.83 -4.54 -10.91
CA GLY A 45 8.06 -4.90 -12.10
C GLY A 45 8.21 -3.90 -13.26
N ILE A 46 8.37 -2.61 -12.96
CA ILE A 46 8.67 -1.57 -13.98
C ILE A 46 10.13 -1.67 -14.44
N ALA A 47 11.07 -1.89 -13.52
CA ALA A 47 12.49 -2.00 -13.85
C ALA A 47 12.82 -3.23 -14.71
N GLU A 48 12.13 -4.35 -14.44
CA GLU A 48 12.26 -5.61 -15.19
C GLU A 48 11.33 -5.67 -16.41
N TRP A 49 10.59 -4.60 -16.71
CA TRP A 49 9.65 -4.59 -17.82
C TRP A 49 10.41 -4.80 -19.14
N PRO A 50 10.20 -5.94 -19.83
CA PRO A 50 10.93 -6.24 -21.05
C PRO A 50 10.52 -5.27 -22.16
N VAL A 51 11.48 -4.81 -22.96
CA VAL A 51 11.18 -3.95 -24.10
C VAL A 51 10.20 -4.68 -25.03
N PRO A 52 8.98 -4.15 -25.25
CA PRO A 52 7.97 -4.82 -26.06
C PRO A 52 8.50 -5.01 -27.49
N LYS A 53 8.40 -6.23 -28.02
CA LYS A 53 8.95 -6.60 -29.35
C LYS A 53 7.87 -6.66 -30.43
N LYS A 54 6.59 -6.67 -30.07
CA LYS A 54 5.45 -6.67 -31.00
C LYS A 54 4.43 -5.63 -30.54
N VAL A 55 3.61 -5.20 -31.49
CA VAL A 55 2.56 -4.18 -31.29
C VAL A 55 1.54 -4.56 -30.21
N LYS A 56 1.46 -5.84 -29.81
CA LYS A 56 0.55 -6.37 -28.78
C LYS A 56 1.20 -6.58 -27.41
N ASP A 57 2.49 -6.26 -27.25
CA ASP A 57 3.20 -6.38 -25.97
C ASP A 57 3.05 -5.12 -25.09
N VAL A 58 2.17 -4.18 -25.47
CA VAL A 58 1.83 -2.93 -24.77
C VAL A 58 0.33 -2.88 -24.49
#